data_AF-A0A540WIK2-F1
#
_entry.id   AF-A0A540WIK2-F1
#
_cell.length_a   1.000
_cell.length_b   1.000
_cell.length_c   1.000
_cell.angle_alpha   90.00
_cell.angle_beta   90.00
_cell.angle_gamma   90.00
#
_symmetry.space_group_name_H-M   'P 1'
#
loop_
_entity.id
_entity.type
_entity.pdbx_description
1 polymer ?
#
loop_
_entity_poly.entity_id
_entity_poly.type
_entity_poly.pdbx_seq_one_letter_code
_entity_poly.pdbx_strand_id
1 'polypeptide(L)'
;MQNDMKSTIQAAVADAVEKATGRQLELLGRQLELLEKVVQFLGIEPGPTRVASAPKRASVPSPAPKRPSSVPVRKWVKPEAAPKPTRTKAAPQARRGRPRAAGRATTVAAPNSSPSPATSVAYEVGQEVRYKQGRGSFSAKVKSIDAKAKTVTVERVSDNKQVVRPFDKVTPA
;
A
#
# COMPACT_ATOMS: atom_id res chain seq x y z
N MET A 1 53.18 24.55 -8.74
CA MET A 1 51.88 25.11 -8.32
C MET A 1 50.76 24.87 -9.33
N GLN A 2 50.83 25.36 -10.58
CA GLN A 2 49.72 25.15 -11.54
C GLN A 2 49.53 23.68 -11.98
N ASN A 3 50.62 22.92 -12.09
CA ASN A 3 50.54 21.50 -12.48
C ASN A 3 49.96 20.62 -11.36
N ASP A 4 50.27 20.94 -10.11
CA ASP A 4 49.76 20.23 -8.93
C ASP A 4 48.22 20.32 -8.89
N MET A 5 47.68 21.50 -9.15
CA MET A 5 46.23 21.74 -9.14
C MET A 5 45.49 21.00 -10.27
N LYS A 6 46.09 20.87 -11.46
CA LYS A 6 45.52 20.07 -12.55
C LYS A 6 45.53 18.58 -12.23
N SER A 7 46.59 18.09 -11.57
CA SER A 7 46.69 16.70 -11.14
C SER A 7 45.63 16.36 -10.08
N THR A 8 45.38 17.25 -9.11
CA THR A 8 44.32 17.04 -8.11
C THR A 8 42.92 16.97 -8.73
N ILE A 9 42.63 17.80 -9.72
CA ILE A 9 41.35 17.76 -10.44
C ILE A 9 41.22 16.45 -11.22
N GLN A 10 42.27 16.01 -11.91
CA GLN A 10 42.26 14.75 -12.63
C GLN A 10 42.06 13.55 -11.70
N ALA A 11 42.71 13.53 -10.54
CA ALA A 11 42.51 12.48 -9.54
C ALA A 11 41.07 12.46 -9.01
N ALA A 12 40.51 13.62 -8.68
CA ALA A 12 39.12 13.71 -8.23
C ALA A 12 38.11 13.25 -9.31
N VAL A 13 38.38 13.54 -10.59
CA VAL A 13 37.57 13.07 -11.71
C VAL A 13 37.69 11.55 -11.87
N ALA A 14 38.89 10.98 -11.79
CA ALA A 14 39.10 9.54 -11.86
C ALA A 14 38.34 8.79 -10.75
N ASP A 15 38.45 9.26 -9.50
CA ASP A 15 37.72 8.69 -8.35
C ASP A 15 36.20 8.75 -8.54
N ALA A 16 35.69 9.84 -9.12
CA ALA A 16 34.27 10.00 -9.38
C ALA A 16 33.77 9.03 -10.46
N VAL A 17 34.57 8.83 -11.51
CA VAL A 17 34.26 7.88 -12.60
C VAL A 17 34.29 6.46 -12.07
N GLU A 18 35.31 6.08 -11.29
CA GLU A 18 35.41 4.74 -10.70
C GLU A 18 34.23 4.44 -9.74
N LYS A 19 33.84 5.43 -8.92
CA LYS A 19 32.65 5.29 -8.06
C LYS A 19 31.36 5.15 -8.88
N ALA A 20 31.25 5.87 -9.99
CA ALA A 20 30.07 5.81 -10.85
C ALA A 20 29.96 4.45 -11.58
N THR A 21 31.06 3.96 -12.14
CA THR A 21 31.11 2.65 -12.81
C THR A 21 30.91 1.51 -11.82
N GLY A 22 31.52 1.59 -10.63
CA GLY A 22 31.29 0.62 -9.55
C GLY A 22 29.81 0.53 -9.15
N ARG A 23 29.13 1.67 -8.98
CA ARG A 23 27.68 1.71 -8.71
C ARG A 23 26.85 1.12 -9.85
N GLN A 24 27.23 1.36 -11.10
CA GLN A 24 26.55 0.73 -12.24
C GLN A 24 26.70 -0.78 -12.24
N LEU A 25 27.90 -1.30 -11.96
CA LEU A 25 28.14 -2.75 -11.87
C LEU A 25 27.35 -3.39 -10.72
N GLU A 26 27.26 -2.72 -9.57
CA GLU A 26 26.44 -3.18 -8.44
C GLU A 26 24.95 -3.24 -8.82
N LEU A 27 24.45 -2.22 -9.51
CA LEU A 27 23.06 -2.19 -10.01
C LEU A 27 22.79 -3.33 -11.00
N LEU A 28 23.71 -3.59 -11.92
CA LEU A 28 23.60 -4.71 -12.85
C LEU A 28 23.60 -6.06 -12.10
N GLY A 29 24.46 -6.21 -11.09
CA GLY A 29 24.47 -7.41 -10.23
C GLY A 29 23.12 -7.65 -9.54
N ARG A 30 22.52 -6.59 -8.98
CA ARG A 30 21.18 -6.68 -8.35
C ARG A 30 20.08 -7.01 -9.35
N GLN A 31 20.18 -6.51 -10.58
CA GLN A 31 19.23 -6.86 -11.65
C GLN A 31 19.33 -8.35 -12.02
N LEU A 32 20.54 -8.90 -12.09
CA LEU A 32 20.75 -10.32 -12.34
C LEU A 32 20.24 -11.21 -11.19
N GLU A 33 20.49 -10.82 -9.94
CA GLU A 33 19.97 -11.55 -8.77
C GLU A 33 18.43 -11.54 -8.74
N LEU A 34 17.81 -10.42 -9.11
CA LEU A 34 16.36 -10.33 -9.22
C LEU A 34 15.83 -11.24 -10.34
N LEU A 35 16.53 -11.29 -11.48
CA LEU A 35 16.19 -12.19 -12.58
C LEU A 35 16.29 -13.65 -12.13
N GLU A 36 17.32 -14.01 -11.37
CA GLU A 36 17.47 -15.36 -10.81
C GLU A 36 16.30 -15.73 -9.89
N LYS A 37 15.88 -14.82 -9.00
CA LYS A 37 14.70 -15.02 -8.14
C LYS A 37 13.42 -15.21 -8.94
N VAL A 38 13.26 -14.47 -10.04
CA VAL A 38 12.11 -14.61 -10.95
C VAL A 38 12.13 -15.97 -11.65
N VAL A 39 13.30 -16.41 -12.10
CA VAL A 39 13.51 -17.72 -12.73
C VAL A 39 13.19 -18.87 -11.75
N GLN A 40 13.67 -18.79 -10.51
CA GLN A 40 13.35 -19.74 -9.44
C GLN A 40 11.85 -19.75 -9.12
N PHE A 41 11.22 -18.57 -9.02
CA PHE A 41 9.77 -18.45 -8.78
C PHE A 41 8.94 -19.06 -9.92
N LEU A 42 9.39 -18.90 -11.17
CA LEU A 42 8.76 -19.50 -12.33
C LEU A 42 9.05 -21.01 -12.46
N GLY A 43 9.88 -21.59 -11.59
CA GLY A 43 10.28 -23.00 -11.66
C GLY A 43 11.06 -23.35 -12.92
N ILE A 44 11.67 -22.35 -13.57
CA ILE A 44 12.55 -22.54 -14.72
C ILE A 44 13.91 -22.91 -14.13
N GLU A 45 14.07 -24.17 -13.72
CA GLU A 45 15.36 -24.71 -13.29
C GLU A 45 16.40 -24.42 -14.38
N PRO A 46 17.48 -23.65 -14.10
CA PRO A 46 18.64 -23.61 -14.97
C PRO A 46 19.42 -24.93 -14.78
N GLY A 47 18.82 -26.03 -15.23
CA GLY A 47 19.31 -27.39 -15.08
C GLY A 47 19.65 -27.99 -16.45
N PRO A 48 20.72 -28.80 -16.52
CA PRO A 48 21.31 -29.27 -17.77
C PRO A 48 20.29 -30.14 -18.51
N THR A 49 20.15 -29.90 -19.81
CA THR A 49 19.60 -30.81 -20.84
C THR A 49 19.11 -32.16 -20.30
N ARG A 50 17.96 -32.17 -19.61
CA ARG A 50 17.27 -33.42 -19.29
C ARG A 50 16.59 -33.86 -20.56
N VAL A 51 17.27 -34.77 -21.25
CA VAL A 51 16.73 -35.64 -22.29
C VAL A 51 15.32 -36.05 -21.89
N ALA A 52 14.35 -35.65 -22.72
CA ALA A 52 12.95 -35.96 -22.56
C ALA A 52 12.75 -37.48 -22.60
N SER A 53 12.69 -38.11 -21.43
CA SER A 53 12.19 -39.47 -21.28
C SER A 53 10.65 -39.41 -21.27
N ALA A 54 10.08 -39.82 -22.39
CA ALA A 54 8.65 -39.93 -22.62
C ALA A 54 7.95 -40.81 -21.56
N PRO A 55 6.82 -40.38 -20.97
CA PRO A 55 6.00 -41.28 -20.18
C PRO A 55 5.13 -42.12 -21.12
N LYS A 56 5.47 -43.40 -21.19
CA LYS A 56 4.69 -44.47 -21.83
C LYS A 56 3.30 -44.56 -21.17
N ARG A 57 2.27 -43.96 -21.77
CA ARG A 57 0.86 -44.16 -21.36
C ARG A 57 0.24 -45.25 -22.21
N ALA A 58 0.12 -46.43 -21.61
CA ALA A 58 -0.70 -47.53 -22.08
C ALA A 58 -2.19 -47.13 -22.12
N SER A 59 -2.89 -47.79 -23.03
CA SER A 59 -4.29 -47.62 -23.39
C SER A 59 -5.30 -47.86 -22.25
N VAL A 60 -6.43 -47.15 -22.40
CA VAL A 60 -7.70 -47.15 -21.63
C VAL A 60 -8.24 -48.57 -21.31
N PRO A 61 -9.12 -48.73 -20.28
CA PRO A 61 -10.56 -48.57 -20.56
C PRO A 61 -11.33 -47.76 -19.50
N SER A 62 -12.35 -47.04 -19.97
CA SER A 62 -13.27 -46.19 -19.22
C SER A 62 -14.17 -46.98 -18.27
N PRO A 63 -14.44 -46.47 -17.05
CA PRO A 63 -15.68 -46.77 -16.36
C PRO A 63 -16.69 -45.62 -16.56
N ALA A 64 -17.89 -45.98 -17.02
CA ALA A 64 -19.02 -45.08 -17.24
C ALA A 64 -19.46 -44.37 -15.93
N PRO A 65 -19.77 -43.06 -15.95
CA PRO A 65 -20.32 -42.40 -14.77
C PRO A 65 -21.85 -42.52 -14.75
N LYS A 66 -22.38 -43.40 -13.89
CA LYS A 66 -23.76 -43.32 -13.42
C LYS A 66 -23.91 -42.11 -12.49
N ARG A 67 -24.53 -41.04 -12.98
CA ARG A 67 -25.17 -40.00 -12.16
C ARG A 67 -26.53 -40.52 -11.66
N PRO A 68 -26.99 -40.13 -10.45
CA PRO A 68 -27.42 -38.75 -10.23
C PRO A 68 -26.74 -38.03 -9.07
N SER A 69 -26.58 -36.73 -9.26
CA SER A 69 -26.12 -35.76 -8.28
C SER A 69 -27.07 -35.70 -7.08
N SER A 70 -26.62 -36.17 -5.92
CA SER A 70 -27.21 -35.79 -4.63
C SER A 70 -26.74 -34.36 -4.31
N VAL A 71 -27.44 -33.37 -4.87
CA VAL A 71 -27.33 -31.98 -4.43
C VAL A 71 -28.25 -31.83 -3.25
N PRO A 72 -27.77 -31.51 -2.03
CA PRO A 72 -28.66 -30.98 -1.01
C PRO A 72 -29.13 -29.62 -1.52
N VAL A 73 -30.34 -29.58 -2.08
CA VAL A 73 -31.05 -28.33 -2.35
C VAL A 73 -31.19 -27.64 -0.99
N ARG A 74 -30.33 -26.66 -0.72
CA ARG A 74 -30.59 -25.67 0.33
C ARG A 74 -31.93 -25.04 -0.06
N LYS A 75 -32.99 -25.45 0.62
CA LYS A 75 -34.26 -24.71 0.62
C LYS A 75 -33.92 -23.29 1.03
N TRP A 76 -33.94 -22.38 0.07
CA TRP A 76 -34.00 -20.96 0.35
C TRP A 76 -35.35 -20.72 1.05
N VAL A 77 -35.31 -20.69 2.38
CA VAL A 77 -36.41 -20.13 3.16
C VAL A 77 -36.36 -18.64 2.93
N LYS A 78 -37.34 -18.15 2.18
CA LYS A 78 -37.69 -16.74 2.06
C LYS A 78 -37.99 -16.22 3.48
N PRO A 79 -37.29 -15.21 4.03
CA PRO A 79 -37.77 -14.57 5.24
C PRO A 79 -39.08 -13.85 4.89
N GLU A 80 -40.18 -14.48 5.29
CA GLU A 80 -41.50 -13.90 5.29
C GLU A 80 -41.50 -12.71 6.27
N ALA A 81 -41.80 -11.55 5.73
CA ALA A 81 -41.94 -10.32 6.50
C ALA A 81 -43.07 -10.50 7.53
N ALA A 82 -42.71 -10.51 8.81
CA ALA A 82 -43.69 -10.57 9.89
C ALA A 82 -44.62 -9.33 9.85
N PRO A 83 -45.95 -9.52 9.95
CA PRO A 83 -46.91 -8.43 9.90
C PRO A 83 -46.86 -7.57 11.17
N LYS A 84 -46.96 -6.25 10.95
CA LYS A 84 -47.14 -5.22 11.98
C LYS A 84 -48.34 -5.56 12.89
N PRO A 85 -48.20 -5.53 14.23
CA PRO A 85 -49.36 -5.42 15.10
C PRO A 85 -49.83 -3.97 15.19
N THR A 86 -50.98 -3.74 14.56
CA THR A 86 -52.09 -2.84 14.88
C THR A 86 -51.91 -1.82 16.03
N ARG A 87 -51.96 -0.55 15.59
CA ARG A 87 -52.31 0.69 16.30
C ARG A 87 -53.34 0.52 17.44
N THR A 88 -52.95 0.89 18.67
CA THR A 88 -53.88 1.37 19.72
C THR A 88 -53.34 2.68 20.32
N LYS A 89 -54.26 3.61 20.61
CA LYS A 89 -54.11 5.05 20.82
C LYS A 89 -53.43 5.47 22.15
N ALA A 90 -52.85 6.69 22.12
CA ALA A 90 -52.58 7.65 23.22
C ALA A 90 -51.41 7.31 24.19
N ALA A 91 -50.48 8.20 24.57
CA ALA A 91 -50.46 9.66 24.59
C ALA A 91 -49.01 10.21 24.42
N PRO A 92 -48.81 11.44 23.88
CA PRO A 92 -47.52 12.11 23.88
C PRO A 92 -47.34 12.86 25.21
N GLN A 93 -46.53 12.33 26.14
CA GLN A 93 -46.17 13.10 27.32
C GLN A 93 -45.15 14.18 26.95
N ALA A 94 -45.68 15.40 26.88
CA ALA A 94 -44.97 16.64 26.80
C ALA A 94 -43.92 16.78 27.92
N ARG A 95 -42.72 17.20 27.56
CA ARG A 95 -41.91 18.10 28.41
C ARG A 95 -41.33 19.22 27.55
N ARG A 96 -42.18 20.21 27.27
CA ARG A 96 -41.73 21.60 27.10
C ARG A 96 -41.38 22.12 28.50
N GLY A 97 -40.15 22.56 28.71
CA GLY A 97 -39.79 23.11 30.02
C GLY A 97 -38.31 23.47 30.23
N ARG A 98 -37.91 24.60 29.62
CA ARG A 98 -36.95 25.59 30.17
C ARG A 98 -35.44 25.37 29.94
N PRO A 99 -34.74 26.36 29.33
CA PRO A 99 -33.29 26.46 29.37
C PRO A 99 -32.85 27.15 30.68
N ARG A 100 -31.73 26.73 31.27
CA ARG A 100 -31.06 27.52 32.30
C ARG A 100 -29.56 27.50 32.06
N ALA A 101 -29.08 28.64 31.58
CA ALA A 101 -27.68 29.04 31.61
C ALA A 101 -27.21 29.32 33.05
N ALA A 102 -25.88 29.37 33.20
CA ALA A 102 -25.07 29.91 34.29
C ALA A 102 -24.34 28.86 35.15
N GLY A 103 -23.06 28.68 34.84
CA GLY A 103 -22.10 27.90 35.60
C GLY A 103 -20.67 28.13 35.10
N ARG A 104 -20.20 29.36 35.26
CA ARG A 104 -18.88 29.87 34.90
C ARG A 104 -17.78 29.20 35.74
N ALA A 105 -16.79 28.60 35.09
CA ALA A 105 -15.45 28.44 35.64
C ALA A 105 -14.42 28.82 34.56
N THR A 106 -13.88 30.02 34.72
CA THR A 106 -12.57 30.47 34.20
C THR A 106 -11.50 29.46 34.65
N THR A 107 -10.55 29.01 33.83
CA THR A 107 -9.25 29.62 33.45
C THR A 107 -8.59 28.51 32.60
N VAL A 108 -7.99 28.67 31.41
CA VAL A 108 -6.78 29.42 31.03
C VAL A 108 -6.76 29.48 29.50
N ALA A 109 -6.23 30.57 28.95
CA ALA A 109 -6.06 30.85 27.54
C ALA A 109 -5.26 29.79 26.75
N ALA A 110 -5.69 29.51 25.52
CA ALA A 110 -4.83 29.12 24.41
C ALA A 110 -5.49 29.53 23.08
N PRO A 111 -4.79 30.21 22.15
CA PRO A 111 -5.41 30.85 21.00
C PRO A 111 -5.68 29.85 19.85
N ASN A 112 -6.72 30.16 19.07
CA ASN A 112 -6.96 29.78 17.67
C ASN A 112 -6.22 28.54 17.14
N SER A 113 -6.94 27.44 16.95
CA SER A 113 -6.58 26.45 15.93
C SER A 113 -7.69 26.40 14.89
N SER A 114 -7.68 27.41 14.03
CA SER A 114 -8.15 27.26 12.65
C SER A 114 -7.29 26.16 12.02
N PRO A 115 -7.83 25.07 11.44
CA PRO A 115 -7.01 24.09 10.76
C PRO A 115 -6.64 24.69 9.40
N SER A 116 -5.68 25.60 9.40
CA SER A 116 -4.94 26.00 8.21
C SER A 116 -3.64 25.21 8.22
N PRO A 117 -3.52 24.06 7.51
CA PRO A 117 -2.22 23.49 7.28
C PRO A 117 -1.61 24.21 6.09
N ALA A 118 -1.17 25.45 6.30
CA ALA A 118 -0.28 26.16 5.39
C ALA A 118 1.19 25.90 5.73
N THR A 119 1.50 24.75 6.35
CA THR A 119 2.84 24.18 6.33
C THR A 119 2.92 23.33 5.08
N SER A 120 3.50 23.89 4.03
CA SER A 120 4.11 23.09 2.98
C SER A 120 5.19 22.25 3.64
N VAL A 121 4.80 21.09 4.20
CA VAL A 121 5.68 20.09 4.76
C VAL A 121 6.56 19.67 3.60
N ALA A 122 7.82 20.11 3.64
CA ALA A 122 8.83 19.62 2.73
C ALA A 122 9.02 18.14 3.08
N TYR A 123 8.49 17.27 2.24
CA TYR A 123 8.74 15.85 2.37
C TYR A 123 10.17 15.58 1.90
N GLU A 124 10.86 14.68 2.58
CA GLU A 124 12.18 14.22 2.14
C GLU A 124 12.10 12.78 1.63
N VAL A 125 12.95 12.46 0.65
CA VAL A 125 13.07 11.09 0.15
C VAL A 125 13.64 10.22 1.27
N GLY A 126 12.97 9.11 1.58
CA GLY A 126 13.29 8.22 2.69
C GLY A 126 12.51 8.50 3.98
N GLN A 127 11.80 9.62 4.07
CA GLN A 127 10.97 9.95 5.23
C GLN A 127 9.84 8.94 5.40
N GLU A 128 9.62 8.47 6.62
CA GLU A 128 8.44 7.67 6.95
C GLU A 128 7.23 8.58 7.13
N VAL A 129 6.18 8.25 6.40
CA VAL A 129 4.94 9.00 6.31
C VAL A 129 3.76 8.06 6.46
N ARG A 130 2.66 8.56 7.01
CA ARG A 130 1.39 7.86 7.11
C ARG A 130 0.40 8.44 6.13
N TYR A 131 -0.32 7.59 5.44
CA TYR A 131 -1.45 8.03 4.61
C TYR A 131 -2.71 7.24 4.93
N LYS A 132 -3.87 7.88 4.72
CA LYS A 132 -5.17 7.25 4.89
C LYS A 132 -5.62 6.58 3.59
N GLN A 133 -6.12 5.36 3.71
CA GLN A 133 -6.80 4.67 2.62
C GLN A 133 -8.00 3.91 3.17
N GLY A 134 -9.19 4.27 2.68
CA GLY A 134 -10.46 3.79 3.25
C GLY A 134 -10.56 4.19 4.73
N ARG A 135 -10.77 3.20 5.61
CA ARG A 135 -10.79 3.40 7.07
C ARG A 135 -9.42 3.22 7.75
N GLY A 136 -8.41 2.76 7.02
CA GLY A 136 -7.08 2.44 7.56
C GLY A 136 -6.07 3.58 7.40
N SER A 137 -5.07 3.61 8.29
CA SER A 137 -3.81 4.33 8.11
C SER A 137 -2.71 3.36 7.71
N PHE A 138 -1.84 3.78 6.80
CA PHE A 138 -0.71 2.97 6.35
C PHE A 138 0.59 3.76 6.48
N SER A 139 1.59 3.15 7.11
CA SER A 139 2.96 3.66 7.11
C SER A 139 3.64 3.35 5.78
N ALA A 140 4.39 4.33 5.26
CA ALA A 140 5.06 4.26 3.99
C ALA A 140 6.32 5.12 3.99
N LYS A 141 7.28 4.82 3.13
CA LYS A 141 8.49 5.63 2.93
C LYS A 141 8.38 6.43 1.64
N VAL A 142 8.76 7.69 1.66
CA VAL A 142 8.78 8.53 0.46
C VAL A 142 9.88 8.07 -0.49
N LYS A 143 9.55 7.72 -1.73
CA LYS A 143 10.53 7.34 -2.77
C LYS A 143 10.84 8.47 -3.73
N SER A 144 9.82 9.20 -4.15
CA SER A 144 9.97 10.34 -5.03
C SER A 144 8.90 11.37 -4.75
N ILE A 145 9.24 12.62 -5.01
CA ILE A 145 8.37 13.77 -4.77
C ILE A 145 8.23 14.50 -6.09
N ASP A 146 6.98 14.63 -6.55
CA ASP A 146 6.66 15.46 -7.69
C ASP A 146 6.14 16.80 -7.17
N ALA A 147 7.05 17.77 -7.10
CA ALA A 147 6.74 19.12 -6.67
C ALA A 147 5.80 19.86 -7.63
N LYS A 148 5.77 19.48 -8.93
CA LYS A 148 4.90 20.10 -9.93
C LYS A 148 3.46 19.66 -9.76
N ALA A 149 3.25 18.36 -9.55
CA ALA A 149 1.92 17.77 -9.38
C ALA A 149 1.42 17.81 -7.92
N LYS A 150 2.24 18.25 -6.96
CA LYS A 150 1.95 18.20 -5.52
C LYS A 150 1.62 16.78 -5.02
N THR A 151 2.31 15.80 -5.58
CA THR A 151 2.13 14.38 -5.25
C THR A 151 3.42 13.73 -4.78
N VAL A 152 3.28 12.73 -3.92
CA VAL A 152 4.36 11.91 -3.37
C VAL A 152 4.15 10.47 -3.81
N THR A 153 5.20 9.87 -4.35
CA THR A 153 5.26 8.43 -4.52
C THR A 153 5.81 7.83 -3.24
N VAL A 154 4.97 7.10 -2.52
CA VAL A 154 5.34 6.44 -1.27
C VAL A 154 5.34 4.93 -1.46
N GLU A 155 6.28 4.25 -0.83
CA GLU A 155 6.35 2.80 -0.76
C GLU A 155 5.78 2.34 0.58
N ARG A 156 4.71 1.55 0.58
CA ARG A 156 4.10 1.07 1.81
C ARG A 156 5.05 0.10 2.54
N VAL A 157 5.28 0.33 3.83
CA VAL A 157 6.21 -0.49 4.64
C VAL A 157 5.74 -1.95 4.78
N SER A 158 4.43 -2.20 4.74
CA SER A 158 3.87 -3.55 4.90
C SER A 158 4.08 -4.49 3.72
N ASP A 159 4.00 -3.97 2.50
CA ASP A 159 3.91 -4.77 1.26
C ASP A 159 4.82 -4.25 0.15
N ASN A 160 5.68 -3.27 0.43
CA ASN A 160 6.62 -2.62 -0.50
C ASN A 160 5.97 -2.14 -1.80
N LYS A 161 4.66 -1.90 -1.79
CA LYS A 161 3.92 -1.40 -2.94
C LYS A 161 4.08 0.10 -3.05
N GLN A 162 4.35 0.55 -4.28
CA GLN A 162 4.43 1.97 -4.59
C GLN A 162 3.03 2.53 -4.83
N VAL A 163 2.73 3.65 -4.18
CA VAL A 163 1.43 4.32 -4.22
C VAL A 163 1.66 5.81 -4.36
N VAL A 164 1.05 6.42 -5.38
CA VAL A 164 1.07 7.88 -5.56
C VAL A 164 -0.05 8.50 -4.73
N ARG A 165 0.28 9.50 -3.93
CA ARG A 165 -0.67 10.23 -3.07
C ARG A 165 -0.44 11.74 -3.11
N PRO A 166 -1.51 12.55 -3.08
CA PRO A 166 -1.37 14.00 -2.89
C PRO A 166 -0.77 14.33 -1.53
N PHE A 167 -0.03 15.44 -1.43
CA PHE A 167 0.52 15.91 -0.16
C PHE A 167 -0.55 16.04 0.94
N ASP A 168 -1.77 16.48 0.59
CA ASP A 168 -2.87 16.70 1.54
C ASP A 168 -3.39 15.40 2.20
N LYS A 169 -3.06 14.24 1.64
CA LYS A 169 -3.48 12.93 2.14
C LYS A 169 -2.35 12.16 2.81
N VAL A 170 -1.18 12.76 2.84
CA VAL A 170 0.01 12.24 3.51
C VAL A 170 0.22 13.08 4.76
N THR A 171 0.51 12.42 5.86
CA THR A 171 0.89 13.04 7.12
C THR A 171 2.26 12.49 7.51
N PRO A 172 3.20 13.31 8.01
CA PRO A 172 4.42 12.78 8.61
C PRO A 172 4.07 11.78 9.72
N ALA A 173 4.81 10.67 9.79
CA ALA A 173 4.49 9.52 10.64
C ALA A 173 4.66 9.80 12.14
#